data_AF-A0A1U7IKN6-F1
#
_entry.id   AF-A0A1U7IKN6-F1
#
_cell.length_a   1.000
_cell.length_b   1.000
_cell.length_c   1.000
_cell.angle_alpha   90.00
_cell.angle_beta   90.00
_cell.angle_gamma   90.00
#
_symmetry.space_group_name_H-M   'P 1'
#
loop_
_entity.id
_entity.type
_entity.pdbx_description
1 polymer ?
#
loop_
_entity_poly.entity_id
_entity_poly.type
_entity_poly.pdbx_seq_one_letter_code
_entity_poly.pdbx_strand_id
1 'polypeptide(L)' 'MITKLMVQPSSWVESGIKISQVRNLNLFKFTDELQSRLDELVEKNKNRLLNSEEEAELTGILELDRIFTLINARIIALPA' A
#
# COMPACT_ATOMS: atom_id res chain seq x y z
N MET A 1 -9.91 23.84 12.90
CA MET A 1 -9.33 23.13 11.73
C MET A 1 -9.14 21.69 12.14
N ILE A 2 -9.72 20.72 11.43
CA ILE A 2 -9.48 19.30 11.71
C ILE A 2 -8.23 18.94 10.90
N THR A 3 -7.08 18.91 11.56
CA THR A 3 -5.84 18.38 10.99
C THR A 3 -6.05 16.89 10.72
N LYS A 4 -6.35 16.55 9.48
CA LYS A 4 -6.36 15.16 9.04
C LYS A 4 -4.90 14.71 9.04
N LEU A 5 -4.54 13.86 10.00
CA LEU A 5 -3.30 13.11 9.93
C LEU A 5 -3.35 12.39 8.58
N MET A 6 -2.40 12.69 7.69
CA MET A 6 -2.24 11.99 6.42
C MET A 6 -0.84 11.41 6.44
N VAL A 7 -0.76 10.08 6.51
CA VAL A 7 0.50 9.39 6.33
C VAL A 7 0.83 9.46 4.85
N GLN A 8 1.99 10.02 4.50
CA GLN A 8 2.40 10.08 3.10
C GLN A 8 2.65 8.65 2.59
N PRO A 9 2.00 8.22 1.49
CA PRO A 9 2.23 6.90 0.92
C PRO A 9 3.69 6.66 0.53
N SER A 10 4.43 7.74 0.20
CA SER A 10 5.87 7.70 -0.06
C SER A 10 6.70 7.25 1.14
N SER A 11 6.22 7.44 2.38
CA SER A 11 6.94 7.00 3.58
C SER A 11 7.08 5.47 3.66
N TRP A 12 6.15 4.75 3.03
CA TRP A 12 6.19 3.29 2.96
C TRP A 12 7.01 2.78 1.79
N VAL A 13 7.49 3.68 0.91
CA VAL A 13 8.27 3.28 -0.27
C VAL A 13 9.62 2.71 0.13
N GLU A 14 10.22 3.26 1.19
CA GLU A 14 11.56 2.91 1.63
C GLU A 14 11.62 1.58 2.39
N SER A 15 10.60 1.27 3.21
CA SER A 15 10.58 0.11 4.10
C SER A 15 9.51 -0.93 3.76
N GLY A 16 8.44 -0.53 3.06
CA GLY A 16 7.25 -1.34 2.86
C GLY A 16 7.11 -1.95 1.47
N ILE A 17 8.07 -1.72 0.56
CA ILE A 17 8.04 -2.26 -0.81
C ILE A 17 9.14 -3.30 -0.99
N LYS A 18 8.80 -4.38 -1.69
CA LYS A 18 9.75 -5.29 -2.35
C LYS A 18 9.49 -5.35 -3.85
N ILE A 19 10.56 -5.52 -4.62
CA ILE A 19 10.47 -5.85 -6.04
C ILE A 19 10.43 -7.37 -6.17
N SER A 20 9.42 -7.88 -6.87
CA SER A 20 9.22 -9.30 -7.12
C SER A 20 9.29 -9.54 -8.62
N GLN A 21 10.25 -10.39 -9.03
CA GLN A 21 10.40 -10.77 -10.41
C GLN A 21 9.37 -11.86 -10.75
N VAL A 22 8.44 -11.54 -11.65
CA VAL A 22 7.40 -12.47 -12.12
C VAL A 22 7.46 -12.52 -13.64
N ARG A 23 7.73 -13.70 -14.21
CA ARG A 23 7.78 -13.91 -15.68
C ARG A 23 8.68 -12.88 -16.40
N ASN A 24 9.87 -12.64 -15.85
CA ASN A 24 10.87 -11.67 -16.33
C ASN A 24 10.49 -10.19 -16.17
N LEU A 25 9.37 -9.87 -15.51
CA LEU A 25 8.97 -8.51 -15.18
C LEU A 25 9.28 -8.22 -13.71
N ASN A 26 9.86 -7.04 -13.44
CA ASN A 26 10.06 -6.55 -12.09
C ASN A 26 8.81 -5.82 -11.63
N LEU A 27 8.01 -6.46 -10.79
CA LEU A 27 6.76 -5.91 -10.27
C LEU A 27 6.94 -5.41 -8.84
N PHE A 28 6.30 -4.30 -8.52
CA PHE A 28 6.26 -3.75 -7.17
C PHE A 28 5.24 -4.51 -6.34
N LYS A 29 5.62 -4.91 -5.12
CA LYS A 29 4.74 -5.55 -4.16
C LYS A 29 5.02 -5.01 -2.77
N PHE A 30 4.05 -5.14 -1.88
CA PHE A 30 4.28 -4.88 -0.47
C PHE A 30 5.19 -5.94 0.15
N THR A 31 5.95 -5.54 1.17
CA THR A 31 6.62 -6.48 2.07
C THR A 31 5.58 -7.25 2.87
N ASP A 32 5.95 -8.41 3.39
CA ASP A 32 5.03 -9.24 4.17
C ASP A 32 4.60 -8.51 5.47
N GLU A 33 5.46 -7.62 5.98
CA GLU A 33 5.19 -6.73 7.11
C GLU A 33 4.11 -5.70 6.77
N LEU A 34 4.26 -4.98 5.65
CA LEU A 34 3.28 -3.97 5.24
C LEU A 34 1.94 -4.61 4.83
N GLN A 35 2.00 -5.78 4.21
CA GLN A 35 0.81 -6.55 3.86
C GLN A 35 0.06 -7.02 5.12
N SER A 36 0.77 -7.57 6.11
CA SER A 36 0.18 -7.95 7.40
C SER A 36 -0.42 -6.74 8.11
N ARG A 37 0.25 -5.59 8.06
CA ARG A 37 -0.24 -4.34 8.65
C ARG A 37 -1.52 -3.86 7.97
N LEU A 38 -1.58 -3.90 6.63
CA LEU A 38 -2.79 -3.59 5.88
C LEU A 38 -3.94 -4.50 6.28
N ASP A 39 -3.69 -5.81 6.39
CA ASP A 39 -4.71 -6.78 6.78
C ASP A 39 -5.24 -6.50 8.20
N GLU A 40 -4.36 -6.19 9.16
CA GLU A 40 -4.76 -5.77 10.52
C GLU A 40 -5.65 -4.52 10.49
N LEU A 41 -5.25 -3.49 9.73
CA LEU A 41 -6.00 -2.25 9.60
C LEU A 41 -7.36 -2.48 8.93
N VAL A 42 -7.43 -3.34 7.91
CA VAL A 42 -8.67 -3.71 7.24
C VAL A 42 -9.61 -4.46 8.19
N GLU A 43 -9.09 -5.40 8.99
CA GLU A 43 -9.88 -6.09 10.00
C GLU A 43 -10.38 -5.15 11.10
N LYS A 44 -9.54 -4.22 11.57
CA LYS A 44 -9.97 -3.16 12.49
C LYS A 44 -11.02 -2.25 11.88
N ASN A 45 -10.89 -1.90 10.59
CA ASN A 45 -11.86 -1.08 9.87
C ASN A 45 -13.23 -1.76 9.79
N LYS A 46 -13.26 -3.06 9.47
CA LYS A 46 -14.49 -3.86 9.43
C LYS A 46 -15.21 -3.84 10.77
N ASN A 47 -14.46 -3.88 11.87
CA ASN A 47 -14.98 -3.79 13.23
C ASN A 47 -15.25 -2.35 13.68
N ARG A 48 -14.98 -1.33 12.84
CA ARG A 48 -15.06 0.11 13.16
C ARG A 48 -14.23 0.50 14.39
N LEU A 49 -13.09 -0.17 14.57
CA LEU A 49 -12.16 0.01 15.69
C LEU A 49 -10.95 0.86 15.31
N LEU A 50 -10.88 1.40 14.09
CA LEU A 50 -9.78 2.27 13.69
C LEU A 50 -9.83 3.58 14.46
N ASN A 51 -8.67 3.97 14.96
CA ASN A 51 -8.46 5.34 15.42
C ASN A 51 -8.07 6.26 14.23
N SER A 52 -8.08 7.57 14.44
CA SER A 52 -7.78 8.55 13.39
C SER A 52 -6.38 8.41 12.77
N GLU A 53 -5.42 7.86 13.51
CA GLU A 53 -4.05 7.61 13.02
C GLU A 53 -4.01 6.34 12.16
N GLU A 54 -4.68 5.28 12.59
CA GLU A 54 -4.84 4.04 11.82
C GLU A 54 -5.69 4.25 10.54
N GLU A 55 -6.69 5.12 10.57
CA GLU A 55 -7.42 5.53 9.36
C GLU A 55 -6.52 6.27 8.37
N ALA A 56 -5.65 7.14 8.87
CA ALA A 56 -4.65 7.84 8.07
C ALA A 56 -3.64 6.87 7.46
N GLU A 57 -3.19 5.90 8.25
CA GLU A 57 -2.29 4.83 7.83
C GLU A 57 -2.94 3.98 6.74
N LEU A 58 -4.16 3.48 6.98
CA LEU A 58 -4.91 2.68 6.02
C LEU A 58 -5.11 3.43 4.70
N THR A 59 -5.49 4.71 4.78
CA THR A 59 -5.66 5.55 3.59
C THR A 59 -4.34 5.67 2.80
N GLY A 60 -3.23 5.91 3.50
CA GLY A 60 -1.91 5.99 2.86
C GLY A 60 -1.48 4.68 2.19
N ILE A 61 -1.67 3.54 2.86
CA ILE A 61 -1.33 2.23 2.30
C ILE A 61 -2.20 1.90 1.08
N LEU A 62 -3.50 2.19 1.13
CA LEU A 62 -4.42 1.97 0.01
C LEU A 62 -4.09 2.84 -1.21
N GLU A 63 -3.67 4.09 -1.00
CA GLU A 63 -3.20 4.95 -2.10
C GLU A 63 -1.94 4.36 -2.75
N LEU A 64 -1.01 3.86 -1.93
CA LEU A 64 0.20 3.20 -2.42
C LEU A 64 -0.11 1.93 -3.22
N ASP A 65 -1.05 1.11 -2.76
CA ASP A 65 -1.51 -0.11 -3.44
C ASP A 65 -2.05 0.21 -4.83
N ARG A 66 -2.86 1.28 -4.92
CA ARG A 66 -3.42 1.75 -6.17
C ARG A 66 -2.33 2.23 -7.14
N ILE A 67 -1.32 2.94 -6.65
CA ILE A 67 -0.16 3.37 -7.45
C ILE A 67 0.57 2.15 -8.01
N PHE A 68 0.89 1.14 -7.19
CA PHE A 68 1.58 -0.05 -7.68
C PHE A 68 0.75 -0.89 -8.62
N THR A 69 -0.55 -1.03 -8.37
CA THR A 69 -1.46 -1.73 -9.28
C THR A 69 -1.42 -1.09 -10.66
N LEU A 70 -1.44 0.24 -10.75
CA LEU A 70 -1.34 0.97 -12.01
C LEU A 70 0.03 0.79 -12.68
N ILE A 71 1.12 0.91 -11.93
CA ILE A 71 2.49 0.74 -12.43
C ILE A 71 2.69 -0.69 -12.94
N ASN A 72 2.35 -1.69 -12.13
CA ASN A 72 2.43 -3.10 -12.49
C ASN A 72 1.58 -3.42 -13.70
N ALA A 73 0.35 -2.89 -13.77
CA ALA A 73 -0.50 -3.05 -14.94
C ALA A 73 0.14 -2.47 -16.20
N ARG A 74 0.82 -1.32 -16.12
CA ARG A 74 1.58 -0.74 -17.25
C ARG A 74 2.78 -1.61 -17.64
N ILE A 75 3.54 -2.12 -16.67
CA ILE A 75 4.69 -3.01 -16.91
C ILE A 75 4.23 -4.30 -17.60
N ILE A 76 3.11 -4.88 -17.16
CA ILE A 76 2.55 -6.10 -17.75
C ILE A 76 1.94 -5.83 -19.13
N ALA A 77 1.30 -4.67 -19.31
CA ALA A 77 0.64 -4.31 -20.56
C ALA A 77 1.59 -3.83 -21.65
N LEU A 78 2.81 -3.38 -21.33
CA LEU A 78 3.83 -3.13 -22.34
C LEU A 78 4.37 -4.48 -22.85
N PRO A 79 4.12 -4.85 -24.12
CA PRO A 79 4.79 -6.00 -24.71
C PRO A 79 6.28 -5.68 -24.84
N ALA A 80 7.12 -6.61 -24.39
CA ALA A 80 8.56 -6.59 -24.60
C ALA A 80 8.91 -6.77 -26.09
#